data_AF-A0A5D4GP85-F1
#
_entry.id   AF-A0A5D4GP85-F1
#
_cell.length_a   1.000
_cell.length_b   1.000
_cell.length_c   1.000
_cell.angle_alpha   90.00
_cell.angle_beta   90.00
_cell.angle_gamma   90.00
#
_symmetry.space_group_name_H-M   'P 1'
#
loop_
_entity.id
_entity.type
_entity.pdbx_description
1 polymer ?
#
loop_
_entity_poly.entity_id
_entity_poly.type
_entity_poly.pdbx_seq_one_letter_code
_entity_poly.pdbx_strand_id
1 'polypeptide(L)'
;MDWNRAIERNREALGRVLAMLVAMAGLAAGQSKTAGPQSGSTPAAGGPPDCRLPSADCRPTLPRHLHRAVLRLLRPAESAARRLIIVMARELPDPELRGQSAGLEGQRGTEPHPPAHSHKARLARRRHRDEAGRRKPVPALPLFDPLPRWRATRRSASPGVPRISLPGYTVPAPIAPRLAPMPHDAIDAARLGQRLHALEAALDDLPGHARRFVRWRARRDAGARRGVARRVWPLRPGRPPGWRRPGLSRRGGHEIHVLLDDLHGVALMAMERADTS
;
A
#
# COMPACT_ATOMS: atom_id res chain seq x y z
N MET A 1 3.26 17.99 24.01
CA MET A 1 2.43 17.86 22.80
C MET A 1 1.37 16.80 23.06
N ASP A 2 0.10 17.08 22.78
CA ASP A 2 -0.98 16.08 22.88
C ASP A 2 -0.96 15.21 21.61
N TRP A 3 -0.26 14.07 21.71
CA TRP A 3 -0.03 13.14 20.60
C TRP A 3 -1.32 12.47 20.14
N ASN A 4 -2.20 12.11 21.06
CA ASN A 4 -3.48 11.47 20.74
C ASN A 4 -4.38 12.38 19.92
N ARG A 5 -4.51 13.65 20.32
CA ARG A 5 -5.27 14.64 19.55
C ARG A 5 -4.64 14.89 18.18
N ALA A 6 -3.31 14.92 18.09
CA ALA A 6 -2.61 15.05 16.81
C ALA A 6 -2.84 13.82 15.90
N ILE A 7 -2.84 12.61 16.46
CA ILE A 7 -3.09 11.37 15.72
C ILE A 7 -4.50 11.37 15.13
N GLU A 8 -5.53 11.64 15.94
CA GLU A 8 -6.91 11.56 15.47
C GLU A 8 -7.22 12.61 14.41
N ARG A 9 -6.78 13.87 14.63
CA ARG A 9 -6.95 14.95 13.62
C ARG A 9 -6.33 14.57 12.27
N ASN A 10 -5.14 13.99 12.28
CA ASN A 10 -4.45 13.59 11.05
C ASN A 10 -5.08 12.34 10.42
N ARG A 11 -5.59 11.41 11.23
CA ARG A 11 -6.32 10.23 10.78
C ARG A 11 -7.59 10.62 10.03
N GLU A 12 -8.40 11.51 10.60
CA GLU A 12 -9.62 12.04 9.97
C GLU A 12 -9.31 12.74 8.65
N ALA A 13 -8.27 13.58 8.63
CA ALA A 13 -7.85 14.29 7.43
C ALA A 13 -7.40 13.32 6.31
N LEU A 14 -6.64 12.29 6.66
CA LEU A 14 -6.28 11.23 5.71
C LEU A 14 -7.49 10.41 5.25
N GLY A 15 -8.49 10.19 6.11
CA GLY A 15 -9.76 9.57 5.76
C GLY A 15 -10.52 10.36 4.68
N ARG A 16 -10.59 11.69 4.82
CA ARG A 16 -11.18 12.57 3.78
C ARG A 16 -10.44 12.48 2.45
N VAL A 17 -9.11 12.49 2.49
CA VAL A 17 -8.28 12.33 1.28
C VAL A 17 -8.53 10.96 0.63
N LEU A 18 -8.59 9.88 1.43
CA LEU A 18 -8.86 8.54 0.92
C LEU A 18 -10.23 8.45 0.25
N ALA A 19 -11.29 8.96 0.88
CA ALA A 19 -12.63 8.97 0.31
C ALA A 19 -12.67 9.68 -1.06
N MET A 20 -12.01 10.83 -1.16
CA MET A 20 -11.87 11.55 -2.42
C MET A 20 -11.08 10.74 -3.47
N LEU A 21 -10.00 10.04 -3.08
CA LEU A 21 -9.24 9.20 -4.02
C LEU A 21 -10.05 8.00 -4.54
N VAL A 22 -10.87 7.39 -3.69
CA VAL A 22 -11.78 6.31 -4.08
C VAL A 22 -12.83 6.83 -5.07
N ALA A 23 -13.40 8.02 -4.82
CA ALA A 23 -14.32 8.67 -5.74
C ALA A 23 -13.66 8.99 -7.09
N MET A 24 -12.45 9.57 -7.08
CA MET A 24 -11.69 9.85 -8.31
C MET A 24 -11.34 8.58 -9.11
N ALA A 25 -11.15 7.46 -8.43
CA ALA A 25 -10.85 6.18 -9.07
C ALA A 25 -12.11 5.49 -9.63
N GLY A 26 -13.31 6.03 -9.39
CA GLY A 26 -14.56 5.36 -9.73
C GLY A 26 -14.74 4.03 -9.00
N LEU A 27 -14.08 3.85 -7.85
CA LEU A 27 -14.07 2.62 -7.05
C LEU A 27 -15.05 2.67 -5.88
N ALA A 28 -15.86 3.73 -5.78
CA ALA A 28 -16.95 3.77 -4.82
C ALA A 28 -17.93 2.62 -5.13
N ALA A 29 -18.09 1.72 -4.15
CA ALA A 29 -18.89 0.50 -4.20
C ALA A 29 -20.22 0.68 -4.97
N GLY A 30 -20.61 -0.25 -5.84
CA GLY A 30 -21.12 -1.53 -5.35
C GLY A 30 -22.52 -1.44 -4.70
N GLN A 31 -23.22 -0.31 -4.84
CA GLN A 31 -24.65 -0.15 -4.54
C GLN A 31 -25.33 0.74 -5.60
N SER A 32 -25.72 0.13 -6.72
CA SER A 32 -26.81 0.63 -7.55
C SER A 32 -27.71 -0.53 -7.95
N LYS A 33 -28.43 -1.04 -6.95
CA LYS A 33 -29.85 -1.35 -7.16
C LYS A 33 -30.60 -0.03 -7.10
N THR A 34 -30.79 0.59 -8.26
CA THR A 34 -31.87 1.54 -8.62
C THR A 34 -31.77 1.64 -10.14
N ALA A 35 -32.50 0.86 -10.94
CA ALA A 35 -33.94 0.99 -11.20
C ALA A 35 -34.35 2.46 -11.37
N GLY A 36 -34.60 2.87 -12.62
CA GLY A 36 -35.11 4.18 -13.01
C GLY A 36 -35.20 4.28 -14.54
N PRO A 37 -36.40 4.22 -15.15
CA PRO A 37 -36.58 3.97 -16.58
C PRO A 37 -36.57 5.27 -17.38
N GLN A 38 -36.03 5.24 -18.60
CA GLN A 38 -36.50 6.14 -19.65
C GLN A 38 -36.91 5.33 -20.87
N SER A 39 -38.22 5.37 -21.05
CA SER A 39 -38.98 4.92 -22.20
C SER A 39 -38.49 5.63 -23.46
N GLY A 40 -38.30 4.85 -24.53
CA GLY A 40 -37.82 5.32 -25.83
C GLY A 40 -37.84 4.16 -26.81
N SER A 41 -39.05 3.69 -27.08
CA SER A 41 -39.41 2.58 -27.96
C SER A 41 -39.03 2.83 -29.42
N THR A 42 -38.28 1.90 -30.04
CA THR A 42 -38.66 1.28 -31.34
C THR A 42 -37.93 -0.07 -31.48
N PRO A 43 -38.59 -1.18 -31.90
CA PRO A 43 -38.00 -2.51 -31.92
C PRO A 43 -37.46 -2.89 -33.30
N ALA A 44 -36.32 -3.58 -33.34
CA ALA A 44 -35.96 -4.43 -34.46
C ALA A 44 -35.29 -5.70 -33.91
N ALA A 45 -35.84 -6.83 -34.35
CA ALA A 45 -35.67 -8.17 -33.80
C ALA A 45 -34.27 -8.77 -34.01
N GLY A 46 -33.83 -9.61 -33.06
CA GLY A 46 -32.62 -10.41 -33.23
C GLY A 46 -32.06 -11.14 -32.00
N GLY A 47 -32.90 -11.78 -31.17
CA GLY A 47 -32.57 -12.96 -30.32
C GLY A 47 -31.67 -12.79 -29.07
N PRO A 48 -32.06 -13.39 -27.91
CA PRO A 48 -31.13 -13.71 -26.81
C PRO A 48 -30.91 -15.24 -26.74
N PRO A 49 -29.78 -15.69 -26.15
CA PRO A 49 -29.81 -15.89 -24.71
C PRO A 49 -28.56 -15.37 -23.98
N ASP A 50 -28.82 -14.79 -22.81
CA ASP A 50 -28.09 -15.08 -21.58
C ASP A 50 -26.56 -15.16 -21.63
N CYS A 51 -25.92 -14.01 -21.46
CA CYS A 51 -24.61 -13.92 -20.81
C CYS A 51 -24.67 -12.92 -19.64
N ARG A 52 -25.63 -13.08 -18.72
CA ARG A 52 -25.50 -12.58 -17.34
C ARG A 52 -24.72 -13.61 -16.52
N LEU A 53 -23.41 -13.65 -16.75
CA LEU A 53 -22.47 -14.16 -15.75
C LEU A 53 -21.59 -12.99 -15.34
N PRO A 54 -21.44 -12.66 -14.04
CA PRO A 54 -20.38 -11.78 -13.60
C PRO A 54 -19.07 -12.51 -13.86
N SER A 55 -18.49 -12.29 -15.04
CA SER A 55 -17.16 -12.77 -15.38
C SER A 55 -16.19 -12.30 -14.29
N ALA A 56 -15.47 -13.25 -13.72
CA ALA A 56 -14.39 -13.01 -12.77
C ALA A 56 -13.22 -12.17 -13.36
N ASP A 57 -13.31 -11.80 -14.65
CA ASP A 57 -12.23 -11.19 -15.43
C ASP A 57 -12.45 -9.73 -15.86
N CYS A 58 -13.52 -9.06 -15.40
CA CYS A 58 -13.65 -7.60 -15.57
C CYS A 58 -12.65 -6.87 -14.66
N ARG A 59 -11.37 -6.87 -15.04
CA ARG A 59 -10.33 -6.10 -14.36
C ARG A 59 -10.71 -4.63 -14.38
N PRO A 60 -10.74 -3.93 -13.24
CA PRO A 60 -11.06 -2.51 -13.24
C PRO A 60 -10.00 -1.80 -14.06
N THR A 61 -10.40 -1.08 -15.10
CA THR A 61 -9.50 -0.26 -15.91
C THR A 61 -9.84 1.22 -15.73
N LEU A 62 -8.84 2.08 -15.89
CA LEU A 62 -8.99 3.51 -15.70
C LEU A 62 -8.13 4.27 -16.72
N PRO A 63 -8.62 5.37 -17.32
CA PRO A 63 -7.81 6.19 -18.23
C PRO A 63 -6.48 6.60 -17.61
N ARG A 64 -5.41 6.55 -18.40
CA ARG A 64 -4.03 6.80 -17.97
C ARG A 64 -3.87 8.12 -17.20
N HIS A 65 -4.51 9.19 -17.64
CA HIS A 65 -4.42 10.50 -16.99
C HIS A 65 -5.03 10.47 -15.58
N LEU A 66 -6.20 9.86 -15.39
CA LEU A 66 -6.83 9.67 -14.08
C LEU A 66 -5.97 8.77 -13.20
N HIS A 67 -5.42 7.68 -13.75
CA HIS A 67 -4.64 6.72 -12.99
C HIS A 67 -3.40 7.40 -12.42
N ARG A 68 -2.75 8.24 -13.25
CA ARG A 68 -1.63 9.08 -12.82
C ARG A 68 -2.06 10.15 -11.82
N ALA A 69 -3.24 10.77 -11.97
CA ALA A 69 -3.74 11.76 -11.03
C ALA A 69 -3.94 11.16 -9.63
N VAL A 70 -4.67 10.04 -9.53
CA VAL A 70 -4.88 9.30 -8.27
C VAL A 70 -3.53 8.87 -7.69
N LEU A 71 -2.63 8.30 -8.49
CA LEU A 71 -1.31 7.88 -8.02
C LEU A 71 -0.45 9.02 -7.47
N ARG A 72 -0.60 10.25 -7.98
CA ARG A 72 0.16 11.41 -7.50
C ARG A 72 -0.23 11.83 -6.09
N LEU A 73 -1.47 11.56 -5.70
CA LEU A 73 -2.02 11.87 -4.37
C LEU A 73 -1.98 10.66 -3.43
N LEU A 74 -2.11 9.45 -3.96
CA LEU A 74 -1.99 8.22 -3.17
C LEU A 74 -0.59 8.01 -2.60
N ARG A 75 0.48 8.34 -3.35
CA ARG A 75 1.86 8.21 -2.87
C ARG A 75 2.14 9.04 -1.60
N PRO A 76 1.79 10.34 -1.55
CA PRO A 76 1.94 11.11 -0.33
C PRO A 76 0.97 10.64 0.77
N ALA A 77 -0.24 10.20 0.45
CA ALA A 77 -1.18 9.62 1.43
C ALA A 77 -0.63 8.36 2.12
N GLU A 78 -0.12 7.39 1.37
CA GLU A 78 0.55 6.20 1.92
C GLU A 78 1.78 6.59 2.77
N SER A 79 2.43 7.69 2.42
CA SER A 79 3.61 8.19 3.13
C SER A 79 3.27 8.86 4.45
N ALA A 80 2.15 9.58 4.48
CA ALA A 80 1.57 10.19 5.66
C ALA A 80 1.07 9.09 6.62
N ALA A 81 0.35 8.08 6.12
CA ALA A 81 -0.09 6.95 6.94
C ALA A 81 1.08 6.19 7.60
N ARG A 82 2.19 5.96 6.87
CA ARG A 82 3.42 5.38 7.47
C ARG A 82 3.97 6.21 8.63
N ARG A 83 3.95 7.54 8.50
CA ARG A 83 4.39 8.48 9.55
C ARG A 83 3.44 8.44 10.75
N LEU A 84 2.14 8.42 10.50
CA LEU A 84 1.13 8.28 11.55
C LEU A 84 1.29 6.98 12.34
N ILE A 85 1.59 5.86 11.67
CA ILE A 85 1.92 4.58 12.32
C ILE A 85 3.15 4.68 13.22
N ILE A 86 4.20 5.40 12.78
CA ILE A 86 5.40 5.64 13.58
C ILE A 86 5.08 6.45 14.83
N VAL A 87 4.30 7.52 14.66
CA VAL A 87 3.86 8.38 15.77
C VAL A 87 3.05 7.57 16.78
N MET A 88 2.09 6.76 16.32
CA MET A 88 1.31 5.88 17.20
C MET A 88 2.18 4.83 17.89
N ALA A 89 3.19 4.31 17.21
CA ALA A 89 4.12 3.33 17.77
C ALA A 89 5.04 3.89 18.86
N ARG A 90 5.14 5.21 19.00
CA ARG A 90 5.90 5.86 20.10
C ARG A 90 5.30 5.53 21.46
N GLU A 91 3.98 5.48 21.56
CA GLU A 91 3.25 5.25 22.82
C GLU A 91 3.15 3.77 23.20
N LEU A 92 3.56 2.87 22.30
CA LEU A 92 3.51 1.44 22.55
C LEU A 92 4.80 0.96 23.22
N PRO A 93 4.70 0.13 24.28
CA PRO A 93 5.86 -0.47 24.91
C PRO A 93 6.57 -1.41 23.93
N ASP A 94 7.88 -1.53 24.05
CA ASP A 94 8.64 -2.50 23.26
C ASP A 94 8.16 -3.92 23.62
N PRO A 95 8.02 -4.79 22.61
CA PRO A 95 7.57 -6.14 22.87
C PRO A 95 8.72 -6.88 23.54
N GLU A 96 8.46 -7.49 24.69
CA GLU A 96 9.39 -8.45 25.27
C GLU A 96 9.61 -9.56 24.23
N LEU A 97 10.77 -9.53 23.58
CA LEU A 97 11.21 -10.61 22.73
C LEU A 97 11.54 -11.77 23.67
N ARG A 98 10.55 -12.62 23.97
CA ARG A 98 10.74 -13.84 24.75
C ARG A 98 12.03 -14.53 24.28
N GLY A 99 12.94 -14.71 25.24
CA GLY A 99 14.34 -15.00 25.03
C GLY A 99 14.57 -16.19 24.10
N GLN A 100 15.46 -15.99 23.12
CA GLN A 100 16.19 -17.07 22.46
C GLN A 100 17.36 -17.51 23.36
N SER A 101 17.04 -17.77 24.62
CA SER A 101 17.96 -18.13 25.69
C SER A 101 17.23 -19.00 26.70
N ALA A 102 16.62 -20.09 26.23
CA ALA A 102 16.29 -21.25 27.05
C ALA A 102 16.89 -22.43 26.30
N GLY A 103 17.80 -23.13 26.98
CA GLY A 103 18.72 -24.09 26.39
C GLY A 103 18.04 -25.20 25.61
N LEU A 104 18.74 -25.63 24.56
CA LEU A 104 18.65 -27.01 24.09
C LEU A 104 19.38 -27.88 25.12
N GLU A 105 18.80 -28.05 26.30
CA GLU A 105 19.03 -29.21 27.14
C GLU A 105 17.67 -29.84 27.40
N GLY A 106 17.62 -31.14 27.17
CA GLY A 106 16.41 -31.87 26.86
C GLY A 106 15.39 -31.87 27.99
N GLN A 107 14.12 -31.92 27.57
CA GLN A 107 13.14 -32.77 28.21
C GLN A 107 12.02 -33.02 27.21
N ARG A 108 11.94 -34.27 26.75
CA ARG A 108 10.73 -34.87 26.20
C ARG A 108 9.72 -34.90 27.35
N GLY A 109 8.83 -33.90 27.37
CA GLY A 109 7.70 -33.83 28.28
C GLY A 109 6.43 -33.68 27.46
N THR A 110 5.58 -34.67 27.56
CA THR A 110 4.24 -34.77 26.99
C THR A 110 3.32 -33.66 27.55
N GLU A 111 2.60 -32.98 26.64
CA GLU A 111 1.35 -32.18 26.82
C GLU A 111 1.42 -30.84 27.61
N PRO A 112 0.46 -29.89 27.44
CA PRO A 112 -0.80 -29.95 26.68
C PRO A 112 -0.98 -28.88 25.58
N HIS A 113 -1.83 -29.22 24.62
CA HIS A 113 -2.32 -28.37 23.53
C HIS A 113 -2.86 -27.00 24.03
N PRO A 114 -2.52 -25.87 23.37
CA PRO A 114 -3.07 -24.55 23.72
C PRO A 114 -4.56 -24.46 23.37
N PRO A 115 -5.35 -23.67 24.12
CA PRO A 115 -6.80 -23.62 23.97
C PRO A 115 -7.21 -23.11 22.59
N ALA A 116 -8.25 -23.73 22.07
CA ALA A 116 -8.87 -23.48 20.79
C ALA A 116 -8.96 -21.97 20.48
N HIS A 117 -8.32 -21.58 19.38
CA HIS A 117 -8.54 -20.27 18.77
C HIS A 117 -10.03 -20.01 18.66
N SER A 118 -10.49 -18.88 19.23
CA SER A 118 -11.90 -18.51 19.25
C SER A 118 -12.56 -18.71 17.88
N HIS A 119 -13.82 -19.14 17.87
CA HIS A 119 -14.59 -19.37 16.64
C HIS A 119 -14.53 -18.15 15.70
N LYS A 120 -14.52 -16.93 16.26
CA LYS A 120 -14.31 -15.67 15.55
C LYS A 120 -12.94 -15.58 14.86
N ALA A 121 -11.84 -15.96 15.54
CA ALA A 121 -10.50 -15.99 14.93
C ALA A 121 -10.39 -17.04 13.82
N ARG A 122 -11.11 -18.17 13.96
CA ARG A 122 -11.17 -19.22 12.93
C ARG A 122 -11.97 -18.79 11.70
N LEU A 123 -13.09 -18.10 11.88
CA LEU A 123 -13.87 -17.46 10.82
C LEU A 123 -13.08 -16.37 10.09
N ALA A 124 -12.38 -15.50 10.82
CA ALA A 124 -11.51 -14.47 10.24
C ALA A 124 -10.38 -15.08 9.40
N ARG A 125 -9.77 -16.18 9.86
CA ARG A 125 -8.74 -16.93 9.10
C ARG A 125 -9.30 -17.61 7.84
N ARG A 126 -10.58 -17.99 7.82
CA ARG A 126 -11.26 -18.57 6.65
C ARG A 126 -11.58 -17.53 5.58
N ARG A 127 -11.93 -16.30 5.97
CA ARG A 127 -12.21 -15.18 5.03
C ARG A 127 -11.01 -14.83 4.14
N HIS A 128 -9.80 -15.16 4.58
CA HIS A 128 -8.57 -14.94 3.83
C HIS A 128 -8.05 -16.19 3.14
N ARG A 129 -8.88 -17.20 2.86
CA ARG A 129 -8.48 -18.33 2.00
C ARG A 129 -9.13 -18.24 0.62
N ASP A 130 -8.37 -18.59 -0.42
CA ASP A 130 -8.88 -18.88 -1.76
C ASP A 130 -9.72 -20.17 -1.76
N GLU A 131 -10.48 -20.39 -2.83
CA GLU A 131 -11.22 -21.66 -3.08
C GLU A 131 -10.30 -22.89 -2.95
N ALA A 132 -9.01 -22.73 -3.29
CA ALA A 132 -7.97 -23.76 -3.12
C ALA A 132 -7.37 -23.81 -1.70
N GLY A 133 -7.96 -23.15 -0.70
CA GLY A 133 -7.50 -23.14 0.69
C GLY A 133 -6.21 -22.36 0.96
N ARG A 134 -5.63 -21.67 -0.02
CA ARG A 134 -4.40 -20.85 0.11
C ARG A 134 -4.72 -19.53 0.78
N ARG A 135 -3.82 -19.00 1.62
CA ARG A 135 -4.03 -17.67 2.22
C ARG A 135 -3.98 -16.61 1.11
N LYS A 136 -5.10 -15.96 0.81
CA LYS A 136 -5.18 -14.73 0.02
C LYS A 136 -4.29 -13.69 0.71
N PRO A 137 -3.19 -13.22 0.09
CA PRO A 137 -2.42 -12.15 0.67
C PRO A 137 -3.29 -10.89 0.68
N VAL A 138 -3.74 -10.47 1.87
CA VAL A 138 -4.41 -9.19 2.03
C VAL A 138 -3.39 -8.11 1.67
N PRO A 139 -3.71 -7.19 0.74
CA PRO A 139 -2.82 -6.08 0.47
C PRO A 139 -2.72 -5.24 1.75
N ALA A 140 -1.55 -5.27 2.38
CA ALA A 140 -1.26 -4.52 3.59
C ALA A 140 -0.35 -3.34 3.26
N LEU A 141 -0.57 -2.21 3.93
CA LEU A 141 0.30 -1.04 3.75
C LEU A 141 1.75 -1.44 4.10
N PRO A 142 2.73 -1.14 3.23
CA PRO A 142 4.13 -1.35 3.58
C PRO A 142 4.49 -0.41 4.74
N LEU A 143 5.12 -0.93 5.79
CA LEU A 143 5.52 -0.13 6.96
C LEU A 143 6.61 0.90 6.65
N PHE A 144 7.24 0.81 5.49
CA PHE A 144 8.52 1.44 5.19
C PHE A 144 8.45 2.28 3.91
N ASP A 145 9.06 3.46 3.96
CA ASP A 145 9.24 4.28 2.77
C ASP A 145 10.10 3.53 1.74
N PRO A 146 9.71 3.52 0.45
CA PRO A 146 10.57 2.98 -0.59
C PRO A 146 11.87 3.79 -0.63
N LEU A 147 13.00 3.09 -0.55
CA LEU A 147 14.32 3.73 -0.62
C LEU A 147 14.54 4.39 -1.99
N PRO A 148 15.34 5.47 -2.06
CA PRO A 148 15.72 6.04 -3.35
C PRO A 148 16.40 4.97 -4.20
N ARG A 149 15.96 4.83 -5.45
CA ARG A 149 16.68 4.02 -6.43
C ARG A 149 17.86 4.85 -6.95
N TRP A 150 18.98 4.83 -6.23
CA TRP A 150 20.21 5.55 -6.63
C TRP A 150 20.81 5.00 -7.93
N ARG A 151 20.49 3.75 -8.28
CA ARG A 151 20.78 3.19 -9.60
C ARG A 151 19.52 3.32 -10.44
N ALA A 152 19.60 4.11 -11.51
CA ALA A 152 18.56 4.15 -12.52
C ALA A 152 18.24 2.70 -12.91
N THR A 153 16.98 2.30 -12.79
CA THR A 153 16.53 1.02 -13.33
C THR A 153 16.94 1.02 -14.79
N ARG A 154 17.91 0.18 -15.19
CA ARG A 154 18.17 -0.05 -16.61
C ARG A 154 16.82 -0.42 -17.20
N ARG A 155 16.36 0.37 -18.19
CA ARG A 155 15.12 0.04 -18.90
C ARG A 155 15.31 -1.39 -19.40
N SER A 156 14.41 -2.29 -19.02
CA SER A 156 14.41 -3.64 -19.59
C SER A 156 14.40 -3.48 -21.11
N ALA A 157 15.39 -4.06 -21.79
CA ALA A 157 15.40 -4.10 -23.23
C ALA A 157 14.09 -4.75 -23.70
N SER A 158 13.54 -4.26 -24.81
CA SER A 158 12.35 -4.87 -25.40
C SER A 158 12.64 -6.36 -25.63
N PRO A 159 11.75 -7.28 -25.20
CA PRO A 159 11.87 -8.69 -25.56
C PRO A 159 11.99 -8.82 -27.09
N GLY A 160 12.86 -9.69 -27.58
CA GLY A 160 13.00 -9.96 -29.02
C GLY A 160 14.02 -9.12 -29.79
N VAL A 161 14.80 -8.25 -29.12
CA VAL A 161 15.93 -7.54 -29.76
C VAL A 161 17.26 -8.07 -29.19
N PRO A 162 18.21 -8.54 -30.02
CA PRO A 162 19.51 -8.99 -29.53
C PRO A 162 20.26 -7.85 -28.83
N ARG A 163 20.93 -8.16 -27.72
CA ARG A 163 21.65 -7.17 -26.87
C ARG A 163 23.04 -6.81 -27.37
N ILE A 164 23.51 -7.54 -28.37
CA ILE A 164 24.81 -7.36 -29.01
C ILE A 164 24.55 -7.39 -30.51
N SER A 165 24.99 -6.34 -31.20
CA SER A 165 24.99 -6.26 -32.66
C SER A 165 26.44 -6.11 -33.12
N LEU A 166 26.91 -7.02 -33.97
CA LEU A 166 28.20 -6.90 -34.64
C LEU A 166 27.99 -6.18 -35.97
N PRO A 167 28.61 -5.01 -36.19
CA PRO A 167 28.56 -4.32 -37.48
C PRO A 167 28.99 -5.26 -38.62
N GLY A 168 28.17 -5.36 -39.67
CA GLY A 168 28.42 -6.24 -40.82
C GLY A 168 27.99 -7.70 -40.65
N TYR A 169 27.66 -8.17 -39.44
CA TYR A 169 27.27 -9.57 -39.20
C TYR A 169 25.84 -9.73 -38.66
N THR A 170 25.35 -8.76 -37.89
CA THR A 170 23.98 -8.78 -37.36
C THR A 170 23.08 -7.82 -38.13
N VAL A 171 21.99 -8.32 -38.70
CA VAL A 171 20.91 -7.48 -39.24
C VAL A 171 20.18 -6.80 -38.07
N PRO A 172 20.07 -5.47 -38.03
CA PRO A 172 19.31 -4.78 -36.99
C PRO A 172 17.86 -5.27 -36.96
N ALA A 173 17.42 -5.82 -35.83
CA ALA A 173 16.01 -6.19 -35.66
C ALA A 173 15.15 -4.91 -35.66
N PRO A 174 13.99 -4.89 -36.37
CA PRO A 174 13.12 -3.74 -36.38
C PRO A 174 12.57 -3.51 -34.96
N ILE A 175 13.02 -2.43 -34.33
CA ILE A 175 12.44 -1.98 -33.08
C ILE A 175 11.08 -1.38 -33.43
N ALA A 176 9.99 -2.07 -33.08
CA ALA A 176 8.65 -1.53 -33.24
C ALA A 176 8.61 -0.10 -32.67
N PRO A 177 8.17 0.91 -33.45
CA PRO A 177 8.14 2.28 -32.98
C PRO A 177 7.31 2.32 -31.72
N ARG A 178 7.89 2.80 -30.61
CA ARG A 178 7.14 2.99 -29.37
C ARG A 178 6.17 4.15 -29.59
N LEU A 179 4.90 3.83 -29.83
CA LEU A 179 3.86 4.86 -29.85
C LEU A 179 3.87 5.60 -28.51
N ALA A 180 3.77 6.92 -28.58
CA ALA A 180 3.61 7.72 -27.38
C ALA A 180 2.31 7.31 -26.67
N PRO A 181 2.34 7.01 -25.37
CA PRO A 181 1.14 6.62 -24.65
C PRO A 181 0.12 7.78 -24.64
N MET A 182 -1.13 7.51 -25.02
CA MET A 182 -2.17 8.54 -25.07
C MET A 182 -2.78 8.77 -23.68
N PRO A 183 -3.32 9.98 -23.40
CA PRO A 183 -3.92 10.30 -22.11
C PRO A 183 -5.10 9.39 -21.71
N HIS A 184 -5.82 8.87 -22.70
CA HIS A 184 -7.02 8.05 -22.52
C HIS A 184 -6.75 6.54 -22.62
N ASP A 185 -5.49 6.11 -22.77
CA ASP A 185 -5.15 4.67 -22.75
C ASP A 185 -5.73 4.03 -21.48
N ALA A 186 -6.47 2.92 -21.64
CA ALA A 186 -6.94 2.12 -20.53
C ALA A 186 -5.74 1.49 -19.79
N ILE A 187 -5.68 1.66 -18.47
CA ILE A 187 -4.68 1.04 -17.60
C ILE A 187 -5.40 0.17 -16.58
N ASP A 188 -4.88 -1.04 -16.36
CA ASP A 188 -5.31 -1.91 -15.26
C ASP A 188 -5.15 -1.19 -13.90
N ALA A 189 -6.28 -1.00 -13.22
CA ALA A 189 -6.41 -0.33 -11.93
C ALA A 189 -6.55 -1.32 -10.76
N ALA A 190 -6.44 -2.64 -10.97
CA ALA A 190 -6.58 -3.62 -9.89
C ALA A 190 -5.58 -3.37 -8.75
N ARG A 191 -4.31 -3.11 -9.10
CA ARG A 191 -3.26 -2.79 -8.12
C ARG A 191 -3.49 -1.43 -7.44
N LEU A 192 -4.13 -0.49 -8.13
CA LEU A 192 -4.50 0.80 -7.54
C LEU A 192 -5.57 0.60 -6.46
N GLY A 193 -6.61 -0.17 -6.76
CA GLY A 193 -7.65 -0.53 -5.80
C GLY A 193 -7.11 -1.28 -4.59
N GLN A 194 -6.24 -2.26 -4.80
CA GLN A 194 -5.58 -2.98 -3.69
C GLN A 194 -4.80 -2.06 -2.76
N ARG A 195 -4.15 -1.01 -3.30
CA ARG A 195 -3.40 -0.04 -2.49
C ARG A 195 -4.30 0.93 -1.73
N LEU A 196 -5.42 1.34 -2.32
CA LEU A 196 -6.43 2.14 -1.63
C LEU A 196 -7.03 1.35 -0.47
N HIS A 197 -7.38 0.09 -0.70
CA HIS A 197 -7.88 -0.80 0.37
C HIS A 197 -6.83 -1.07 1.46
N ALA A 198 -5.55 -1.21 1.08
CA ALA A 198 -4.47 -1.34 2.05
C ALA A 198 -4.31 -0.09 2.93
N LEU A 199 -4.56 1.09 2.37
CA LEU A 199 -4.52 2.36 3.09
C LEU A 199 -5.73 2.48 4.03
N GLU A 200 -6.93 2.16 3.56
CA GLU A 200 -8.17 2.07 4.34
C GLU A 200 -7.98 1.16 5.57
N ALA A 201 -7.59 -0.10 5.34
CA ALA A 201 -7.38 -1.07 6.41
C ALA A 201 -6.29 -0.62 7.42
N ALA A 202 -5.32 0.18 6.98
CA ALA A 202 -4.30 0.74 7.87
C ALA A 202 -4.83 1.90 8.73
N LEU A 203 -5.74 2.72 8.19
CA LEU A 203 -6.40 3.79 8.94
C LEU A 203 -7.47 3.24 9.91
N ASP A 204 -8.12 2.13 9.56
CA ASP A 204 -9.09 1.44 10.42
C ASP A 204 -8.42 0.74 11.62
N ASP A 205 -7.26 0.10 11.40
CA ASP A 205 -6.48 -0.58 12.45
C ASP A 205 -5.06 0.02 12.60
N LEU A 206 -5.00 1.30 12.95
CA LEU A 206 -3.75 1.99 13.26
C LEU A 206 -2.97 1.29 14.40
N PRO A 207 -3.59 0.93 15.55
CA PRO A 207 -2.87 0.27 16.64
C PRO A 207 -2.27 -1.09 16.24
N GLY A 208 -2.96 -1.90 15.42
CA GLY A 208 -2.41 -3.16 14.92
C GLY A 208 -1.20 -2.97 14.02
N HIS A 209 -1.22 -1.94 13.16
CA HIS A 209 -0.07 -1.56 12.34
C HIS A 209 1.09 -1.01 13.18
N ALA A 210 0.81 -0.21 14.21
CA ALA A 210 1.80 0.28 15.16
C ALA A 210 2.48 -0.87 15.93
N ARG A 211 1.73 -1.87 16.41
CA ARG A 211 2.31 -3.09 17.02
C ARG A 211 3.19 -3.86 16.03
N ARG A 212 2.81 -3.92 14.75
CA ARG A 212 3.64 -4.55 13.70
C ARG A 212 4.96 -3.79 13.51
N PHE A 213 4.92 -2.46 13.59
CA PHE A 213 6.10 -1.60 13.55
C PHE A 213 7.01 -1.80 14.77
N VAL A 214 6.45 -1.80 15.98
CA VAL A 214 7.17 -2.05 17.24
C VAL A 214 7.86 -3.42 17.23
N ARG A 215 7.19 -4.47 16.76
CA ARG A 215 7.82 -5.79 16.56
C ARG A 215 8.99 -5.76 15.57
N TRP A 216 8.91 -4.93 14.54
CA TRP A 216 10.03 -4.76 13.63
C TRP A 216 11.19 -4.02 14.29
N ARG A 217 10.92 -2.93 15.04
CA ARG A 217 11.91 -2.17 15.81
C ARG A 217 12.71 -3.10 16.74
N ALA A 218 12.01 -3.89 17.55
CA ALA A 218 12.63 -4.86 18.44
C ALA A 218 13.50 -5.90 17.71
N ARG A 219 13.03 -6.44 16.57
CA ARG A 219 13.84 -7.38 15.76
C ARG A 219 15.07 -6.72 15.15
N ARG A 220 14.98 -5.45 14.77
CA ARG A 220 16.10 -4.68 14.24
C ARG A 220 17.13 -4.43 15.34
N ASP A 221 16.71 -4.06 16.54
CA ASP A 221 17.62 -3.83 17.67
C ASP A 221 18.28 -5.14 18.14
N ALA A 222 17.55 -6.25 18.18
CA ALA A 222 18.11 -7.58 18.42
C ALA A 222 19.09 -8.03 17.32
N GLY A 223 18.78 -7.72 16.05
CA GLY A 223 19.67 -7.98 14.92
C GLY A 223 20.95 -7.15 14.97
N ALA A 224 20.86 -5.89 15.38
CA ALA A 224 22.00 -5.00 15.55
C ALA A 224 22.96 -5.52 16.64
N ARG A 225 22.43 -6.00 17.77
CA ARG A 225 23.23 -6.67 18.82
C ARG A 225 23.97 -7.92 18.32
N ARG A 226 23.46 -8.58 17.28
CA ARG A 226 24.07 -9.75 16.63
C ARG A 226 24.97 -9.40 15.43
N GLY A 227 25.19 -8.11 15.15
CA GLY A 227 25.96 -7.67 13.98
C GLY A 227 25.30 -7.90 12.62
N VAL A 228 23.98 -8.20 12.57
CA VAL A 228 23.27 -8.43 11.30
C VAL A 228 22.80 -7.11 10.70
N ALA A 229 23.34 -6.76 9.53
CA ALA A 229 22.92 -5.57 8.78
C ALA A 229 21.51 -5.74 8.19
N ARG A 230 20.54 -5.00 8.73
CA ARG A 230 19.18 -4.84 8.18
C ARG A 230 18.85 -3.36 8.05
N ARG A 231 17.72 -3.06 7.39
CA ARG A 231 17.21 -1.69 7.26
C ARG A 231 17.19 -1.00 8.64
N VAL A 232 17.97 0.06 8.77
CA VAL A 232 18.24 0.76 10.04
C VAL A 232 17.13 1.77 10.34
N TRP A 233 16.65 2.48 9.32
CA TRP A 233 15.67 3.55 9.47
C TRP A 233 14.34 3.22 8.78
N PRO A 234 13.20 3.50 9.43
CA PRO A 234 11.87 3.25 8.87
C PRO A 234 11.50 4.21 7.73
N LEU A 235 12.00 5.43 7.79
CA LEU A 235 11.78 6.48 6.81
C LEU A 235 12.89 6.52 5.75
N ARG A 236 12.58 7.07 4.58
CA ARG A 236 13.57 7.34 3.54
C ARG A 236 14.41 8.56 3.94
N PRO A 237 15.75 8.55 3.75
CA PRO A 237 16.56 9.74 3.96
C PRO A 237 16.11 10.91 3.06
N GLY A 238 16.10 12.12 3.62
CA GLY A 238 15.67 13.34 2.94
C GLY A 238 14.16 13.52 2.90
N ARG A 239 13.64 14.10 1.80
CA ARG A 239 12.21 14.45 1.67
C ARG A 239 11.30 13.22 1.57
N PRO A 240 10.06 13.29 2.09
CA PRO A 240 9.07 12.22 1.95
C PRO A 240 8.79 11.84 0.48
N PRO A 241 8.47 10.58 0.18
CA PRO A 241 7.97 10.21 -1.14
C PRO A 241 6.64 10.92 -1.43
N GLY A 242 6.57 11.61 -2.56
CA GLY A 242 5.37 12.38 -2.95
C GLY A 242 5.31 13.79 -2.36
N TRP A 243 6.33 14.20 -1.59
CA TRP A 243 6.45 15.57 -1.08
C TRP A 243 6.57 16.58 -2.22
N ARG A 244 5.92 17.72 -2.04
CA ARG A 244 6.02 18.90 -2.90
C ARG A 244 6.18 20.10 -2.00
N ARG A 245 7.00 21.06 -2.44
CA ARG A 245 7.18 22.31 -1.70
C ARG A 245 5.83 23.06 -1.62
N PRO A 246 5.35 23.40 -0.41
CA PRO A 246 4.19 24.28 -0.25
C PRO A 246 4.40 25.61 -0.99
N GLY A 247 3.37 26.13 -1.64
CA GLY A 247 3.43 27.39 -2.40
C GLY A 247 4.13 27.35 -3.76
N LEU A 248 4.82 26.25 -4.12
CA LEU A 248 5.53 26.14 -5.41
C LEU A 248 4.69 25.47 -6.51
N SER A 249 3.50 24.95 -6.19
CA SER A 249 2.63 24.31 -7.18
C SER A 249 1.73 25.34 -7.88
N ARG A 250 1.88 25.47 -9.21
CA ARG A 250 1.03 26.35 -10.05
C ARG A 250 -0.48 26.04 -9.97
N ARG A 251 -0.84 24.85 -9.49
CA ARG A 251 -2.20 24.46 -9.14
C ARG A 251 -2.19 24.34 -7.62
N GLY A 252 -3.02 25.07 -6.89
CA GLY A 252 -3.05 25.10 -5.43
C GLY A 252 -2.74 23.74 -4.81
N GLY A 253 -1.79 23.70 -3.87
CA GLY A 253 -1.32 22.46 -3.28
C GLY A 253 -2.49 21.72 -2.63
N HIS A 254 -2.68 20.44 -2.98
CA HIS A 254 -3.67 19.61 -2.33
C HIS A 254 -3.34 19.45 -0.84
N GLU A 255 -4.35 19.46 0.04
CA GLU A 255 -4.27 19.26 1.50
C GLU A 255 -3.27 18.16 1.92
N ILE A 256 -3.19 17.05 1.15
CA ILE A 256 -2.29 15.93 1.45
C ILE A 256 -0.81 16.31 1.51
N HIS A 257 -0.39 17.34 0.78
CA HIS A 257 0.99 17.80 0.81
C HIS A 257 1.34 18.53 2.11
N VAL A 258 0.38 19.27 2.67
CA VAL A 258 0.51 19.94 3.98
C VAL A 258 0.51 18.87 5.08
N LEU A 259 -0.48 17.96 5.06
CA LEU A 259 -0.56 16.86 6.03
C LEU A 259 0.71 16.00 6.06
N LEU A 260 1.28 15.70 4.89
CA LEU A 260 2.50 14.92 4.80
C LEU A 260 3.71 15.67 5.39
N ASP A 261 3.77 16.99 5.25
CA ASP A 261 4.85 17.81 5.80
C ASP A 261 4.77 17.83 7.33
N ASP A 262 3.58 18.13 7.88
CA ASP A 262 3.30 18.13 9.31
C ASP A 262 3.64 16.76 9.94
N LEU A 263 3.07 15.68 9.39
CA LEU A 263 3.33 14.32 9.87
C LEU A 263 4.79 13.91 9.71
N HIS A 264 5.52 14.48 8.77
CA HIS A 264 6.93 14.17 8.62
C HIS A 264 7.75 14.70 9.78
N GLY A 265 7.55 15.96 10.18
CA GLY A 265 8.20 16.54 11.35
C GLY A 265 7.82 15.79 12.62
N VAL A 266 6.53 15.54 12.81
CA VAL A 266 6.00 14.82 13.98
C VAL A 266 6.54 13.39 14.08
N ALA A 267 6.68 12.68 12.96
CA ALA A 267 7.28 11.35 12.95
C ALA A 267 8.79 11.34 13.21
N LEU A 268 9.52 12.40 12.84
CA LEU A 268 10.94 12.53 13.19
C LEU A 268 11.10 12.74 14.70
N MET A 269 10.32 13.66 15.28
CA MET A 269 10.28 13.88 16.74
C MET A 269 9.83 12.64 17.52
N ALA A 270 9.00 11.78 16.92
CA ALA A 270 8.60 10.51 17.53
C ALA A 270 9.68 9.42 17.49
N MET A 271 10.65 9.55 16.58
CA MET A 271 11.78 8.62 16.41
C MET A 271 13.02 9.06 17.19
N GLU A 272 13.17 10.36 17.44
CA GLU A 272 14.13 10.88 18.42
C GLU A 272 13.80 10.27 19.78
N ARG A 273 14.80 9.67 20.44
CA ARG A 273 14.60 9.06 21.77
C ARG A 273 14.01 10.12 22.68
N ALA A 274 12.97 9.76 23.44
CA ALA A 274 12.50 10.63 24.51
C ALA A 274 13.70 10.87 25.45
N ASP A 275 14.05 12.13 25.66
CA ASP A 275 15.00 12.51 26.70
C ASP A 275 14.44 12.01 28.02
N THR A 276 14.94 10.87 28.49
CA THR A 276 14.72 10.41 29.85
C THR A 276 15.59 11.28 30.73
N SER A 277 15.00 12.37 31.22
CA SER A 277 15.51 13.13 32.37
C SER A 277 15.35 12.29 33.63
#